data_AF-A9X8V3-F1
#
_entry.id   AF-A9X8V3-F1
#
_cell.length_a   1.000
_cell.length_b   1.000
_cell.length_c   1.000
_cell.angle_alpha   90.00
_cell.angle_beta   90.00
_cell.angle_gamma   90.00
#
_symmetry.space_group_name_H-M   'P 1'
#
loop_
_entity.id
_entity.type
_entity.pdbx_description
1 polymer ?
#
loop_
_entity_poly.entity_id
_entity_poly.type
_entity_poly.pdbx_seq_one_letter_code
_entity_poly.pdbx_strand_id
1 'polypeptide(L)'
;FNEITKNAIQQAFEEPGELNIDGVNAQQARRFLDRVVGFMVSPLLWKKVARGLSAGRVQSVAVKLIVEREREIKAFTPEEFWDIHANTLTVGKDALRLMVSQQAGKAFRPVNEAQTMAAKSVLDSAEYKVVDREDRPTSSKPSAPYITSTLQQAASTRLGYGVKRTMGLAQRLYEAGYITYMRTDSTNLSNDAVEAAREFIGSEYGENYLPKEAIKY
;
A
#
# COMPACT_ATOMS: atom_id res chain seq x y z
N PHE A 1 -13.32 13.55 21.79
CA PHE A 1 -13.75 12.19 21.40
C PHE A 1 -13.20 11.85 20.01
N ASN A 2 -12.94 10.57 19.74
CA ASN A 2 -12.43 10.02 18.47
C ASN A 2 -13.42 9.07 17.77
N GLU A 3 -14.60 8.87 18.37
CA GLU A 3 -15.75 8.13 17.83
C GLU A 3 -17.04 8.73 18.37
N ILE A 4 -18.16 8.47 17.70
CA ILE A 4 -19.48 8.99 18.08
C ILE A 4 -20.30 7.84 18.68
N THR A 5 -19.94 7.45 19.90
CA THR A 5 -20.66 6.47 20.72
C THR A 5 -21.19 7.15 21.98
N LYS A 6 -22.25 6.61 22.60
CA LYS A 6 -22.83 7.19 23.83
C LYS A 6 -21.77 7.37 24.93
N ASN A 7 -20.93 6.35 25.13
CA ASN A 7 -19.88 6.37 26.14
C ASN A 7 -18.79 7.40 25.82
N ALA A 8 -18.29 7.44 24.58
CA ALA A 8 -17.23 8.37 24.19
C ALA A 8 -17.68 9.84 24.27
N ILE A 9 -18.95 10.13 23.96
CA ILE A 9 -19.51 11.46 24.12
C ILE A 9 -19.65 11.81 25.60
N GLN A 10 -20.22 10.93 26.43
CA GLN A 10 -20.37 11.21 27.85
C GLN A 10 -19.02 11.50 28.53
N GLN A 11 -18.01 10.65 28.30
CA GLN A 11 -16.66 10.86 28.83
C GLN A 11 -16.04 12.19 28.37
N ALA A 12 -16.21 12.56 27.10
CA ALA A 12 -15.66 13.80 26.58
C ALA A 12 -16.29 15.07 27.17
N PHE A 13 -17.51 14.98 27.71
CA PHE A 13 -18.19 16.09 28.37
C PHE A 13 -17.98 16.08 29.89
N GLU A 14 -17.65 14.94 30.50
CA GLU A 14 -17.22 14.83 31.90
C GLU A 14 -15.88 15.51 32.14
N GLU A 15 -14.95 15.39 31.18
CA GLU A 15 -13.63 16.06 31.20
C GLU A 15 -13.45 16.95 29.96
N PRO A 16 -14.07 18.15 29.94
CA PRO A 16 -13.92 19.06 28.80
C PRO A 16 -12.49 19.56 28.71
N GLY A 17 -11.90 19.44 27.52
CA GLY A 17 -10.60 20.01 27.22
C GLY A 17 -10.67 21.53 26.99
N GLU A 18 -9.54 22.21 27.20
CA GLU A 18 -9.37 23.62 26.85
C GLU A 18 -9.00 23.79 25.37
N LEU A 19 -9.26 24.99 24.83
CA LEU A 19 -8.85 25.31 23.47
C LEU A 19 -7.32 25.28 23.34
N ASN A 20 -6.80 24.34 22.54
CA ASN A 20 -5.37 24.26 22.26
C ASN A 20 -4.95 25.36 21.27
N ILE A 21 -4.34 26.43 21.78
CA ILE A 21 -3.93 27.57 20.97
C ILE A 21 -2.77 27.24 20.01
N ASP A 22 -1.90 26.30 20.37
CA ASP A 22 -0.81 25.86 19.50
C ASP A 22 -1.35 25.14 18.27
N GLY A 23 -2.40 24.33 18.43
CA GLY A 23 -3.12 23.71 17.32
C GLY A 23 -3.76 24.73 16.38
N VAL A 24 -4.36 25.78 16.94
CA VAL A 24 -4.90 26.91 16.16
C VAL A 24 -3.79 27.63 15.40
N ASN A 25 -2.70 27.97 16.08
CA ASN A 25 -1.57 28.69 15.50
C ASN A 25 -0.89 27.88 14.39
N ALA A 26 -0.72 26.56 14.57
CA ALA A 26 -0.20 25.67 13.54
C ALA A 26 -1.09 25.65 12.29
N GLN A 27 -2.42 25.62 12.47
CA GLN A 27 -3.37 25.69 11.36
C GLN A 27 -3.29 27.04 10.62
N GLN A 28 -3.19 28.15 11.34
CA GLN A 28 -3.07 29.49 10.77
C GLN A 28 -1.75 29.68 10.02
N ALA A 29 -0.63 29.23 10.59
CA ALA A 29 0.68 29.27 9.94
C ALA A 29 0.65 28.54 8.60
N ARG A 30 0.07 27.33 8.55
CA ARG A 30 -0.12 26.58 7.29
C ARG A 30 -0.95 27.37 6.28
N ARG A 31 -2.07 27.96 6.71
CA ARG A 31 -2.94 28.78 5.86
C ARG A 31 -2.17 29.97 5.26
N PHE A 32 -1.35 30.64 6.06
CA PHE A 32 -0.53 31.76 5.58
C PHE A 32 0.54 31.31 4.58
N LEU A 33 1.27 30.23 4.87
CA LEU A 33 2.30 29.69 3.97
C LEU A 33 1.71 29.29 2.61
N ASP A 34 0.58 28.59 2.61
CA ASP A 34 -0.08 28.16 1.38
C ASP A 34 -0.59 29.38 0.59
N ARG A 35 -1.05 30.45 1.27
CA ARG A 35 -1.44 31.72 0.65
C ARG A 35 -0.25 32.45 0.03
N VAL A 36 0.89 32.54 0.73
CA VAL A 36 2.09 33.22 0.22
C VAL A 36 2.55 32.57 -1.08
N VAL A 37 2.66 31.25 -1.12
CA VAL A 37 3.07 30.53 -2.34
C VAL A 37 2.05 30.74 -3.46
N GLY A 38 0.76 30.59 -3.17
CA GLY A 38 -0.30 30.76 -4.17
C GLY A 38 -0.30 32.15 -4.80
N PHE A 39 -0.23 33.21 -3.99
CA PHE A 39 -0.32 34.60 -4.47
C PHE A 39 0.98 35.11 -5.10
N MET A 40 2.16 34.68 -4.62
CA MET A 40 3.42 35.17 -5.14
C MET A 40 3.91 34.39 -6.37
N VAL A 41 3.69 33.07 -6.40
CA VAL A 41 4.25 32.22 -7.47
C VAL A 41 3.31 32.11 -8.67
N SER A 42 1.99 32.11 -8.48
CA SER A 42 1.05 31.99 -9.61
C SER A 42 1.19 33.11 -10.67
N PRO A 43 1.37 34.40 -10.30
CA PRO A 43 1.61 35.46 -11.29
C PRO A 43 2.88 35.23 -12.14
N LEU A 44 3.92 34.63 -11.55
CA LEU A 44 5.12 34.27 -12.27
C LEU A 44 4.84 33.15 -13.29
N LEU A 45 4.06 32.14 -12.91
CA LEU A 45 3.62 31.08 -13.83
C LEU A 45 2.79 31.64 -14.99
N TRP A 46 1.93 32.63 -14.74
CA TRP A 46 1.16 33.28 -15.81
C TRP A 46 2.04 34.01 -16.82
N LYS A 47 3.10 34.66 -16.33
CA LYS A 47 4.06 35.38 -17.18
C LYS A 47 4.98 34.45 -17.96
N LYS A 48 5.33 33.29 -17.41
CA LYS A 48 6.39 32.41 -17.94
C LYS A 48 5.91 31.12 -18.60
N VAL A 49 4.71 30.65 -18.29
CA VAL A 49 4.18 29.37 -18.75
C VAL A 49 2.83 29.55 -19.43
N ALA A 50 1.77 29.82 -18.66
CA ALA A 50 0.42 30.04 -19.19
C ALA A 50 -0.47 30.75 -18.17
N ARG A 51 -1.37 31.62 -18.65
CA ARG A 51 -2.38 32.28 -17.82
C ARG A 51 -3.33 31.24 -17.22
N GLY A 52 -3.77 31.48 -15.97
CA GLY A 52 -4.72 30.60 -15.27
C GLY A 52 -4.10 29.43 -14.49
N LEU A 53 -2.77 29.23 -14.57
CA LEU A 53 -2.07 28.24 -13.76
C LEU A 53 -2.04 28.62 -12.28
N SER A 54 -2.10 27.64 -11.39
CA SER A 54 -1.95 27.85 -9.95
C SER A 54 -0.68 27.19 -9.43
N ALA A 55 0.02 27.89 -8.55
CA ALA A 55 1.11 27.35 -7.77
C ALA A 55 0.59 26.88 -6.41
N GLY A 56 1.00 25.69 -6.00
CA GLY A 56 0.65 25.15 -4.68
C GLY A 56 1.85 24.47 -4.06
N ARG A 57 2.22 24.88 -2.84
CA ARG A 57 3.44 24.41 -2.15
C ARG A 57 3.57 22.88 -2.14
N VAL A 58 2.49 22.17 -1.83
CA VAL A 58 2.45 20.70 -1.78
C VAL A 58 2.08 20.10 -3.15
N GLN A 59 1.17 20.75 -3.89
CA GLN A 59 0.68 20.26 -5.19
C GLN A 59 1.81 20.20 -6.23
N SER A 60 2.68 21.21 -6.29
CA SER A 60 3.80 21.24 -7.23
C SER A 60 4.82 20.13 -6.96
N VAL A 61 5.03 19.74 -5.69
CA VAL A 61 5.89 18.60 -5.34
C VAL A 61 5.23 17.28 -5.76
N ALA A 62 3.92 17.12 -5.55
CA ALA A 62 3.20 15.93 -6.01
C ALA A 62 3.22 15.79 -7.54
N VAL A 63 3.04 16.89 -8.28
CA VAL A 63 3.18 16.90 -9.75
C VAL A 63 4.61 16.56 -10.15
N LYS A 64 5.62 17.06 -9.43
CA LYS A 64 7.03 16.72 -9.70
C LYS A 64 7.28 15.21 -9.62
N LEU A 65 6.76 14.51 -8.62
CA LEU A 65 6.92 13.05 -8.50
C LEU A 65 6.37 12.30 -9.72
N ILE A 66 5.20 12.73 -10.23
CA ILE A 66 4.60 12.13 -11.44
C ILE A 66 5.46 12.43 -12.67
N VAL A 67 5.92 13.68 -12.82
CA VAL A 67 6.78 14.09 -13.94
C VAL A 67 8.12 13.34 -13.93
N GLU A 68 8.72 13.13 -12.77
CA GLU A 68 9.97 12.36 -12.65
C GLU A 68 9.77 10.90 -13.06
N ARG A 69 8.71 10.24 -12.57
CA ARG A 69 8.36 8.89 -13.02
C ARG A 69 8.10 8.81 -14.53
N GLU A 70 7.41 9.79 -15.09
CA GLU A 70 7.14 9.83 -16.54
C GLU A 70 8.44 10.01 -17.35
N ARG A 71 9.40 10.78 -16.84
CA ARG A 71 10.72 10.92 -17.46
C ARG A 71 11.52 9.63 -17.40
N GLU A 72 11.48 8.91 -16.27
CA GLU A 72 12.08 7.58 -16.14
C GLU A 72 11.49 6.63 -17.20
N ILE A 73 10.16 6.58 -17.33
CA ILE A 73 9.47 5.74 -18.33
C ILE A 73 9.89 6.11 -19.76
N LYS A 74 9.98 7.41 -20.09
CA LYS A 74 10.39 7.87 -21.43
C LYS A 74 11.86 7.61 -21.75
N ALA A 75 12.72 7.66 -20.75
CA ALA A 75 14.15 7.38 -20.90
C ALA A 75 14.46 5.88 -20.89
N PHE A 76 13.51 5.04 -20.46
CA PHE A 76 13.67 3.60 -20.41
C PHE A 76 13.79 3.02 -21.82
N THR A 77 14.92 2.37 -22.10
CA THR A 77 15.15 1.59 -23.32
C THR A 77 14.98 0.12 -22.97
N PRO A 78 13.91 -0.56 -23.43
CA PRO A 78 13.71 -1.98 -23.12
C PRO A 78 14.84 -2.84 -23.69
N GLU A 79 15.29 -3.81 -22.89
CA GLU A 79 16.26 -4.82 -23.31
C GLU A 79 15.57 -6.18 -23.42
N GLU A 80 15.81 -6.86 -24.54
CA GLU A 80 15.30 -8.21 -24.77
C GLU A 80 16.00 -9.22 -23.86
N PHE A 81 15.22 -10.07 -23.21
CA PHE A 81 15.70 -11.26 -22.53
C PHE A 81 14.62 -12.35 -22.58
N TRP A 82 15.04 -13.60 -22.43
CA TRP A 82 14.15 -14.74 -22.50
C TRP A 82 14.32 -15.64 -21.29
N ASP A 83 13.22 -16.30 -20.92
CA ASP A 83 13.19 -17.40 -19.96
C ASP A 83 12.86 -18.70 -20.70
N ILE A 84 13.37 -19.83 -20.19
CA ILE A 84 12.96 -21.16 -20.65
C ILE A 84 12.22 -21.86 -19.51
N HIS A 85 11.03 -22.37 -19.83
CA HIS A 85 10.26 -23.22 -18.93
C HIS A 85 10.20 -24.65 -19.47
N ALA A 86 10.37 -25.62 -18.57
CA ALA A 86 10.19 -27.04 -18.85
C ALA A 86 8.94 -27.54 -18.14
N ASN A 87 8.02 -28.14 -18.88
CA ASN A 87 6.88 -28.87 -18.31
C ASN A 87 7.32 -30.32 -18.10
N THR A 88 7.44 -30.73 -16.85
CA THR A 88 7.91 -32.06 -16.45
C THR A 88 6.82 -32.84 -15.73
N LEU A 89 7.01 -34.14 -15.60
CA LEU A 89 6.19 -35.01 -14.76
C LEU A 89 7.05 -35.56 -13.64
N THR A 90 6.51 -35.60 -12.42
CA THR A 90 7.13 -36.32 -11.30
C THR A 90 7.11 -37.82 -11.57
N VAL A 91 7.79 -38.61 -10.74
CA VAL A 91 7.68 -40.09 -10.78
C VAL A 91 6.22 -40.53 -10.57
N GLY A 92 5.44 -39.77 -9.79
CA GLY A 92 4.00 -39.99 -9.58
C GLY A 92 3.11 -39.53 -10.75
N LYS A 93 3.69 -39.01 -11.83
CA LYS A 93 3.00 -38.39 -12.98
C LYS A 93 2.27 -37.08 -12.68
N ASP A 94 2.66 -36.37 -11.61
CA ASP A 94 2.16 -35.03 -11.33
C ASP A 94 2.85 -34.01 -12.21
N ALA A 95 2.12 -33.01 -12.70
CA ALA A 95 2.69 -31.94 -13.50
C ALA A 95 3.55 -31.00 -12.64
N LEU A 96 4.78 -30.74 -13.08
CA LEU A 96 5.71 -29.81 -12.45
C LEU A 96 6.36 -28.92 -13.51
N ARG A 97 6.03 -27.61 -13.48
CA ARG A 97 6.65 -26.62 -14.35
C ARG A 97 7.90 -26.04 -13.69
N LEU A 98 9.02 -26.17 -14.36
CA LEU A 98 10.32 -25.66 -13.92
C LEU A 98 10.72 -24.47 -14.80
N MET A 99 11.49 -23.53 -14.24
CA MET A 99 12.14 -22.45 -14.97
C MET A 99 13.64 -22.63 -14.86
N VAL A 100 14.36 -22.48 -15.98
CA VAL A 100 15.82 -22.56 -15.98
C VAL A 100 16.37 -21.34 -15.22
N SER A 101 17.02 -21.59 -14.09
CA SER A 101 17.58 -20.52 -13.25
C SER A 101 19.04 -20.20 -13.59
N GLN A 102 19.82 -21.21 -13.96
CA GLN A 102 21.26 -21.08 -14.19
C GLN A 102 21.76 -22.00 -15.31
N GLN A 103 22.83 -21.57 -15.97
CA GLN A 103 23.62 -22.37 -16.90
C GLN A 103 25.11 -22.19 -16.56
N ALA A 104 25.82 -23.31 -16.33
CA ALA A 104 27.24 -23.31 -15.96
C ALA A 104 27.57 -22.38 -14.75
N GLY A 105 26.71 -22.38 -13.72
CA GLY A 105 26.90 -21.60 -12.49
C GLY A 105 26.61 -20.09 -12.62
N LYS A 106 26.11 -19.63 -13.78
CA LYS A 106 25.69 -18.24 -14.00
C LYS A 106 24.18 -18.16 -14.15
N ALA A 107 23.58 -17.03 -13.76
CA ALA A 107 22.16 -16.77 -13.98
C ALA A 107 21.83 -16.93 -15.48
N PHE A 108 20.79 -17.72 -15.76
CA PHE A 108 20.34 -17.94 -17.12
C PHE A 108 19.53 -16.73 -17.58
N ARG A 109 20.06 -15.99 -18.57
CA ARG A 109 19.41 -14.80 -19.12
C ARG A 109 19.84 -14.58 -20.59
N PRO A 110 19.42 -15.45 -21.52
CA PRO A 110 19.65 -15.24 -22.95
C PRO A 110 19.01 -13.94 -23.42
N VAL A 111 19.70 -13.22 -24.30
CA VAL A 111 19.29 -11.87 -24.77
C VAL A 111 18.70 -11.87 -26.18
N ASN A 112 18.53 -13.04 -26.78
CA ASN A 112 17.90 -13.20 -28.10
C ASN A 112 17.41 -14.64 -28.34
N GLU A 113 16.58 -14.81 -29.37
CA GLU A 113 16.03 -16.10 -29.79
C GLU A 113 17.10 -17.15 -30.07
N ALA A 114 18.20 -16.79 -30.75
CA ALA A 114 19.23 -17.76 -31.13
C ALA A 114 19.90 -18.41 -29.89
N GLN A 115 20.22 -17.60 -28.87
CA GLN A 115 20.75 -18.11 -27.59
C GLN A 115 19.73 -19.00 -26.87
N THR A 116 18.46 -18.59 -26.86
CA THR A 116 17.36 -19.34 -26.23
C THR A 116 17.14 -20.68 -26.92
N MET A 117 17.11 -20.72 -28.25
CA MET A 117 16.89 -21.95 -29.02
C MET A 117 18.08 -22.90 -28.93
N ALA A 118 19.31 -22.38 -28.88
CA ALA A 118 20.49 -23.21 -28.62
C ALA A 118 20.42 -23.87 -27.23
N ALA A 119 20.06 -23.11 -26.19
CA ALA A 119 19.87 -23.66 -24.85
C ALA A 119 18.71 -24.66 -24.79
N LYS A 120 17.58 -24.36 -25.47
CA LYS A 120 16.43 -25.25 -25.57
C LYS A 120 16.78 -26.60 -26.19
N SER A 121 17.55 -26.61 -27.28
CA SER A 121 17.96 -27.84 -27.96
C SER A 121 18.73 -28.80 -27.02
N VAL A 122 19.62 -28.24 -26.19
CA VAL A 122 20.33 -29.01 -25.16
C VAL A 122 19.37 -29.57 -24.12
N LEU A 123 18.37 -28.78 -23.70
CA LEU A 123 17.39 -29.14 -22.69
C LEU A 123 16.36 -30.17 -23.18
N ASP A 124 15.96 -30.14 -24.46
CA ASP A 124 15.00 -31.10 -25.04
C ASP A 124 15.49 -32.55 -24.96
N SER A 125 16.82 -32.74 -25.01
CA SER A 125 17.47 -34.06 -24.90
C SER A 125 17.99 -34.37 -23.50
N ALA A 126 17.78 -33.48 -22.53
CA ALA A 126 18.34 -33.60 -21.19
C ALA A 126 17.45 -34.46 -20.28
N GLU A 127 18.10 -35.23 -19.39
CA GLU A 127 17.41 -35.85 -18.25
C GLU A 127 17.33 -34.86 -17.08
N TYR A 128 16.13 -34.70 -16.53
CA TYR A 128 15.90 -33.85 -15.36
C TYR A 128 15.95 -34.68 -14.09
N LYS A 129 16.73 -34.24 -13.11
CA LYS A 129 16.82 -34.85 -11.78
C LYS A 129 16.70 -33.77 -10.72
N VAL A 130 15.97 -34.08 -9.65
CA VAL A 130 15.90 -33.19 -8.47
C VAL A 130 17.25 -33.27 -7.76
N VAL A 131 17.95 -32.15 -7.73
CA VAL A 131 19.26 -32.02 -7.07
C VAL A 131 19.15 -31.59 -5.62
N ASP A 132 18.09 -30.85 -5.28
CA ASP A 132 17.82 -30.37 -3.92
C ASP A 132 16.31 -30.17 -3.73
N ARG A 133 15.85 -30.36 -2.49
CA ARG A 133 14.49 -30.07 -2.05
C ARG A 133 14.55 -29.52 -0.64
N GLU A 134 14.19 -28.24 -0.51
CA GLU A 134 14.06 -27.59 0.78
C GLU A 134 12.59 -27.34 1.11
N ASP A 135 12.13 -27.94 2.21
CA ASP A 135 10.81 -27.68 2.78
C ASP A 135 10.99 -26.75 4.00
N ARG A 136 10.55 -25.48 3.87
CA ARG A 136 10.57 -24.51 4.97
C ARG A 136 9.16 -24.05 5.35
N PRO A 137 8.76 -24.17 6.62
CA PRO A 137 7.53 -23.54 7.08
C PRO A 137 7.69 -22.02 7.01
N THR A 138 6.71 -21.34 6.39
CA THR A 138 6.65 -19.88 6.32
C THR A 138 5.37 -19.39 6.96
N SER A 139 5.40 -18.16 7.48
CA SER A 139 4.24 -17.52 8.10
C SER A 139 4.11 -16.09 7.61
N SER A 140 2.88 -15.64 7.38
CA SER A 140 2.56 -14.25 7.09
C SER A 140 1.83 -13.63 8.27
N LYS A 141 2.19 -12.40 8.65
CA LYS A 141 1.52 -11.64 9.71
C LYS A 141 0.37 -10.82 9.14
N PRO A 142 -0.72 -10.63 9.89
CA PRO A 142 -1.78 -9.71 9.48
C PRO A 142 -1.26 -8.28 9.38
N SER A 143 -1.88 -7.47 8.52
CA SER A 143 -1.59 -6.04 8.43
C SER A 143 -2.12 -5.30 9.66
N ALA A 144 -1.50 -4.16 9.99
CA ALA A 144 -2.00 -3.27 11.03
C ALA A 144 -3.39 -2.70 10.70
N PRO A 145 -4.13 -2.20 11.70
CA PRO A 145 -5.39 -1.48 11.50
C PRO A 145 -5.23 -0.30 10.54
N TYR A 146 -6.32 0.08 9.91
CA TYR A 146 -6.27 1.15 8.92
C TYR A 146 -6.00 2.52 9.56
N ILE A 147 -4.98 3.19 9.05
CA ILE A 147 -4.84 4.65 9.10
C ILE A 147 -5.37 5.27 7.81
N THR A 148 -5.42 6.61 7.75
CA THR A 148 -5.95 7.36 6.60
C THR A 148 -5.32 6.92 5.27
N SER A 149 -3.99 6.80 5.24
CA SER A 149 -3.25 6.47 4.01
C SER A 149 -3.47 5.02 3.56
N THR A 150 -3.45 4.07 4.50
CA THR A 150 -3.67 2.64 4.21
C THR A 150 -5.12 2.35 3.83
N LEU A 151 -6.09 3.06 4.43
CA LEU A 151 -7.50 2.97 4.04
C LEU A 151 -7.70 3.43 2.59
N GLN A 152 -7.12 4.59 2.25
CA GLN A 152 -7.19 5.13 0.89
C GLN A 152 -6.55 4.20 -0.14
N GLN A 153 -5.37 3.64 0.17
CA GLN A 153 -4.70 2.67 -0.70
C GLN A 153 -5.53 1.41 -0.88
N ALA A 154 -5.99 0.80 0.21
CA ALA A 154 -6.78 -0.42 0.17
C ALA A 154 -8.11 -0.23 -0.59
N ALA A 155 -8.82 0.89 -0.36
CA ALA A 155 -10.04 1.21 -1.09
C ALA A 155 -9.80 1.44 -2.59
N SER A 156 -8.66 2.05 -2.96
CA SER A 156 -8.28 2.22 -4.36
C SER A 156 -7.99 0.88 -5.03
N THR A 157 -7.11 0.06 -4.43
CA THR A 157 -6.66 -1.20 -5.02
C THR A 157 -7.74 -2.28 -5.00
N ARG A 158 -8.55 -2.38 -3.94
CA ARG A 158 -9.53 -3.47 -3.77
C ARG A 158 -10.92 -3.11 -4.25
N LEU A 159 -11.32 -1.84 -4.17
CA LEU A 159 -12.69 -1.39 -4.49
C LEU A 159 -12.76 -0.43 -5.68
N GLY A 160 -11.61 0.01 -6.22
CA GLY A 160 -11.57 0.99 -7.31
C GLY A 160 -12.02 2.40 -6.90
N TYR A 161 -12.01 2.72 -5.61
CA TYR A 161 -12.49 4.02 -5.12
C TYR A 161 -11.36 5.05 -5.12
N GLY A 162 -11.57 6.17 -5.83
CA GLY A 162 -10.68 7.33 -5.72
C GLY A 162 -10.70 7.93 -4.31
N VAL A 163 -9.58 8.54 -3.90
CA VAL A 163 -9.37 9.10 -2.54
C VAL A 163 -10.52 10.00 -2.06
N LYS A 164 -11.07 10.84 -2.94
CA LYS A 164 -12.19 11.74 -2.61
C LYS A 164 -13.46 10.97 -2.24
N ARG A 165 -13.77 9.90 -2.97
CA ARG A 165 -14.93 9.05 -2.71
C ARG A 165 -14.76 8.33 -1.38
N THR A 166 -13.59 7.72 -1.15
CA THR A 166 -13.27 7.01 0.09
C THR A 166 -13.44 7.92 1.31
N MET A 167 -12.85 9.12 1.28
CA MET A 167 -12.96 10.05 2.41
C MET A 167 -14.38 10.60 2.59
N GLY A 168 -15.14 10.79 1.51
CA GLY A 168 -16.54 11.21 1.60
C GLY A 168 -17.45 10.16 2.22
N LEU A 169 -17.22 8.87 1.92
CA LEU A 169 -17.94 7.76 2.54
C LEU A 169 -17.52 7.56 4.00
N ALA A 170 -16.21 7.58 4.29
CA ALA A 170 -15.69 7.46 5.64
C ALA A 170 -16.20 8.58 6.56
N GLN A 171 -16.31 9.82 6.07
CA GLN A 171 -16.93 10.91 6.82
C GLN A 171 -18.37 10.56 7.24
N ARG A 172 -19.20 10.06 6.30
CA ARG A 172 -20.59 9.68 6.61
C ARG A 172 -20.66 8.53 7.61
N LEU A 173 -19.76 7.55 7.49
CA LEU A 173 -19.69 6.43 8.43
C LEU A 173 -19.31 6.90 9.84
N TYR A 174 -18.36 7.82 9.94
CA TYR A 174 -17.96 8.42 11.21
C TYR A 174 -19.09 9.23 11.85
N GLU A 175 -19.73 10.10 11.07
CA GLU A 175 -20.86 10.94 11.52
C GLU A 175 -22.08 10.11 11.95
N ALA A 176 -22.28 8.95 11.33
CA ALA A 176 -23.33 8.01 11.70
C ALA A 176 -22.94 7.06 12.85
N GLY A 177 -21.72 7.17 13.41
CA GLY A 177 -21.26 6.36 14.53
C GLY A 177 -20.81 4.94 14.19
N TYR A 178 -20.54 4.63 12.92
CA TYR A 178 -20.13 3.29 12.50
C TYR A 178 -18.63 3.02 12.58
N ILE A 179 -17.80 4.07 12.56
CA ILE A 179 -16.33 3.97 12.61
C ILE A 179 -15.74 5.05 13.49
N THR A 180 -14.48 4.86 13.91
CA THR A 180 -13.67 5.91 14.54
C THR A 180 -13.21 6.97 13.52
N TYR A 181 -12.58 8.03 14.02
CA TYR A 181 -12.19 9.19 13.22
C TYR A 181 -11.20 8.82 12.09
N MET A 182 -11.67 8.96 10.84
CA MET A 182 -10.99 8.52 9.63
C MET A 182 -9.78 9.37 9.20
N ARG A 183 -9.47 10.47 9.90
CA ARG A 183 -8.27 11.29 9.66
C ARG A 183 -7.26 11.07 10.79
N THR A 184 -6.70 9.88 10.81
CA THR A 184 -5.69 9.41 11.78
C THR A 184 -4.45 8.87 11.08
N ASP A 185 -3.29 9.01 11.72
CA ASP A 185 -2.03 8.34 11.42
C ASP A 185 -1.65 7.28 12.47
N SER A 186 -2.49 7.08 13.50
CA SER A 186 -2.30 6.11 14.56
C SER A 186 -2.95 4.77 14.23
N THR A 187 -2.18 3.69 14.38
CA THR A 187 -2.63 2.30 14.31
C THR A 187 -3.14 1.77 15.66
N ASN A 188 -3.11 2.59 16.71
CA ASN A 188 -3.51 2.19 18.05
C ASN A 188 -4.99 1.79 18.10
N LEU A 189 -5.30 0.78 18.93
CA LEU A 189 -6.64 0.32 19.22
C LEU A 189 -6.91 0.50 20.72
N SER A 190 -8.12 0.94 21.09
CA SER A 190 -8.54 0.92 22.50
C SER A 190 -8.66 -0.53 22.99
N ASN A 191 -8.56 -0.73 24.31
CA ASN A 191 -8.75 -2.05 24.92
C ASN A 191 -10.12 -2.62 24.54
N ASP A 192 -11.18 -1.80 24.60
CA ASP A 192 -12.54 -2.18 24.21
C ASP A 192 -12.60 -2.69 22.76
N ALA A 193 -11.92 -2.03 21.81
CA ALA A 193 -11.89 -2.45 20.42
C ALA A 193 -11.11 -3.76 20.23
N VAL A 194 -10.02 -3.95 20.97
CA VAL A 194 -9.24 -5.19 20.97
C VAL A 194 -10.06 -6.35 21.52
N GLU A 195 -10.75 -6.15 22.63
CA GLU A 195 -11.61 -7.16 23.26
C GLU A 195 -12.76 -7.55 22.35
N ALA A 196 -13.49 -6.58 21.79
CA ALA A 196 -14.59 -6.83 20.85
C ALA A 196 -14.12 -7.60 19.60
N ALA A 197 -12.95 -7.24 19.05
CA ALA A 197 -12.39 -7.95 17.90
C ALA A 197 -12.00 -9.40 18.27
N ARG A 198 -11.42 -9.62 19.45
CA ARG A 198 -11.04 -10.96 19.92
C ARG A 198 -12.25 -11.84 20.18
N GLU A 199 -13.29 -11.30 20.82
CA GLU A 199 -14.56 -12.00 21.05
C GLU A 199 -15.17 -12.45 19.72
N PHE A 200 -15.29 -11.53 18.76
CA PHE A 200 -15.80 -11.85 17.43
C PHE A 200 -14.96 -12.92 16.71
N ILE A 201 -13.63 -12.85 16.80
CA ILE A 201 -12.76 -13.87 16.18
C ILE A 201 -12.96 -15.23 16.84
N GLY A 202 -13.03 -15.27 18.17
CA GLY A 202 -13.27 -16.50 18.93
C GLY A 202 -14.62 -17.13 18.62
N SER A 203 -15.68 -16.33 18.49
CA SER A 203 -17.03 -16.84 18.21
C SER A 203 -17.22 -17.30 16.76
N GLU A 204 -16.73 -16.53 15.78
CA GLU A 204 -17.01 -16.78 14.36
C GLU A 204 -15.99 -17.71 13.70
N TYR A 205 -14.71 -17.65 14.09
CA TYR A 205 -13.63 -18.42 13.45
C TYR A 205 -13.01 -19.47 14.38
N GLY A 206 -13.16 -19.32 15.69
CA GLY A 206 -12.65 -20.26 16.69
C GLY A 206 -11.21 -20.01 17.13
N GLU A 207 -10.80 -20.71 18.18
CA GLU A 207 -9.53 -20.51 18.90
C GLU A 207 -8.26 -20.63 18.03
N ASN A 208 -8.30 -21.42 16.96
CA ASN A 208 -7.15 -21.57 16.05
C ASN A 208 -6.83 -20.28 15.28
N TYR A 209 -7.79 -19.37 15.16
CA TYR A 209 -7.63 -18.07 14.48
C TYR A 209 -7.48 -16.90 15.46
N LEU A 210 -7.66 -17.15 16.76
CA LEU A 210 -7.50 -16.16 17.82
C LEU A 210 -6.06 -16.19 18.34
N PRO A 211 -5.26 -15.12 18.18
CA PRO A 211 -3.93 -15.06 18.77
C PRO A 211 -4.02 -15.21 20.31
N LYS A 212 -3.13 -16.02 20.90
CA LYS A 212 -3.11 -16.24 22.36
C LYS A 212 -3.01 -14.92 23.14
N GLU A 213 -2.17 -14.01 22.65
CA GLU A 213 -2.01 -12.67 23.21
C GLU A 213 -2.63 -11.61 22.30
N ALA A 214 -3.15 -10.54 22.91
CA ALA A 214 -3.67 -9.40 22.19
C ALA A 214 -2.55 -8.69 21.42
N ILE A 215 -2.78 -8.47 20.12
CA ILE A 215 -1.85 -7.70 19.28
C ILE A 215 -2.08 -6.21 19.55
N LYS A 216 -1.02 -5.52 19.98
CA LYS A 216 -0.99 -4.07 20.22
C LYS A 216 -0.12 -3.39 19.16
N TYR A 217 -0.46 -2.15 18.81
CA TYR A 217 0.16 -1.37 17.74
C TYR A 217 0.63 0.00 18.23
#